data_AF-A0A830CDF7-F1
#
_entry.id   AF-A0A830CDF7-F1
#
_cell.length_a   1.000
_cell.length_b   1.000
_cell.length_c   1.000
_cell.angle_alpha   90.00
_cell.angle_beta   90.00
_cell.angle_gamma   90.00
#
_symmetry.space_group_name_H-M   'P 1'
#
loop_
_entity.id
_entity.type
_entity.pdbx_description
1 polymer ?
#
loop_
_entity_poly.entity_id
_entity_poly.type
_entity_poly.pdbx_seq_one_letter_code
_entity_poly.pdbx_strand_id
1 'polypeptide(L)'
;MRDFSNRVCALDEARECAIKKAEEKETTLGSEYPSFVRSMLPSHVSGGFGWQGLLTVLCKRILPMSDGVIKLVNEQGEEWSAIYLAHKCGLSGGWKNFVVDHDLVDSDTLVFQSIKPTMFKVFITRA
;
A
#
# COMPACT_ATOMS: atom_id res chain seq x y z
N MET A 1 -33.55 -13.00 11.85
CA MET A 1 -32.36 -12.48 12.56
C MET A 1 -31.20 -12.60 11.59
N ARG A 2 -30.72 -11.49 11.03
CA ARG A 2 -29.66 -11.54 10.00
C ARG A 2 -28.36 -11.94 10.69
N ASP A 3 -27.75 -13.01 10.22
CA ASP A 3 -26.51 -13.56 10.75
C ASP A 3 -25.36 -12.61 10.40
N PHE A 4 -25.11 -11.65 11.29
CA PHE A 4 -24.00 -10.70 11.15
C PHE A 4 -22.66 -11.35 11.52
N SER A 5 -22.68 -12.44 12.30
CA SER A 5 -21.47 -13.06 12.83
C SER A 5 -20.68 -13.82 11.76
N ASN A 6 -21.34 -14.57 10.87
CA ASN A 6 -20.64 -15.29 9.80
C ASN A 6 -20.01 -14.37 8.73
N ARG A 7 -20.58 -13.18 8.51
CA ARG A 7 -20.01 -12.20 7.56
C ARG A 7 -18.78 -11.49 8.10
N VAL A 8 -18.73 -11.23 9.41
CA VAL A 8 -17.58 -10.60 10.06
C VAL A 8 -16.39 -11.57 10.08
N CYS A 9 -16.60 -12.83 10.47
CA CYS A 9 -15.52 -13.84 10.43
C CYS A 9 -14.97 -14.08 9.02
N ALA A 10 -15.82 -14.16 7.98
CA ALA A 10 -15.35 -14.38 6.61
C ALA A 10 -14.56 -13.18 6.04
N LEU A 11 -14.88 -11.94 6.47
CA LEU A 11 -14.15 -10.73 6.08
C LEU A 11 -12.80 -10.63 6.80
N ASP A 12 -12.75 -11.01 8.08
CA ASP A 12 -11.51 -11.07 8.85
C ASP A 12 -10.55 -12.15 8.30
N GLU A 13 -11.05 -13.34 7.98
CA GLU A 13 -10.26 -14.41 7.34
C GLU A 13 -9.73 -14.01 5.95
N ALA A 14 -10.56 -13.36 5.13
CA ALA A 14 -10.14 -12.87 3.81
C ALA A 14 -9.02 -11.82 3.93
N ARG A 15 -9.13 -10.92 4.92
CA ARG A 15 -8.12 -9.91 5.21
C ARG A 15 -6.81 -10.53 5.72
N GLU A 16 -6.88 -11.51 6.62
CA GLU A 16 -5.69 -12.25 7.05
C GLU A 16 -5.04 -13.01 5.90
N CYS A 17 -5.83 -13.58 4.98
CA CYS A 17 -5.32 -14.23 3.79
C CYS A 17 -4.60 -13.24 2.86
N ALA A 18 -5.14 -12.04 2.66
CA ALA A 18 -4.50 -10.99 1.87
C ALA A 18 -3.17 -10.54 2.48
N ILE A 19 -3.13 -10.37 3.80
CA ILE A 19 -1.90 -10.02 4.53
C ILE A 19 -0.86 -11.10 4.34
N LYS A 20 -1.23 -12.37 4.58
CA LYS A 20 -0.31 -13.50 4.46
C LYS A 20 0.25 -13.64 3.04
N LYS A 21 -0.59 -13.54 2.02
CA LYS A 21 -0.16 -13.55 0.61
C LYS A 21 0.79 -12.40 0.30
N ALA A 22 0.59 -11.22 0.90
CA ALA A 22 1.46 -10.07 0.71
C ALA A 22 2.82 -10.25 1.42
N GLU A 23 2.86 -10.81 2.63
CA GLU A 23 4.09 -11.18 3.35
C GLU A 23 4.87 -12.29 2.63
N GLU A 24 4.17 -13.30 2.12
CA GLU A 24 4.77 -14.33 1.26
C GLU A 24 5.38 -13.71 -0.01
N LYS A 25 4.70 -12.71 -0.60
CA LYS A 25 5.24 -11.96 -1.73
C LYS A 25 6.47 -11.15 -1.37
N GLU A 26 6.46 -10.42 -0.26
CA GLU A 26 7.64 -9.69 0.24
C GLU A 26 8.83 -10.64 0.43
N THR A 27 8.58 -11.79 1.08
CA THR A 27 9.60 -12.82 1.30
C THR A 27 10.14 -13.38 -0.03
N THR A 28 9.26 -13.58 -1.01
CA THR A 28 9.63 -14.08 -2.35
C THR A 28 10.43 -13.05 -3.17
N LEU A 29 10.17 -11.75 -2.97
CA LEU A 29 10.88 -10.67 -3.66
C LEU A 29 12.35 -10.55 -3.22
N GLY A 30 12.70 -11.12 -2.07
CA GLY A 30 14.07 -11.18 -1.56
C GLY A 30 14.61 -9.85 -1.05
N SER A 31 15.77 -9.90 -0.41
CA SER A 31 16.42 -8.73 0.23
C SER A 31 17.18 -7.81 -0.74
N GLU A 32 17.07 -8.02 -2.05
CA GLU A 32 17.82 -7.22 -3.04
C GLU A 32 17.40 -5.74 -3.02
N TYR A 33 16.11 -5.50 -2.76
CA TYR A 33 15.54 -4.17 -2.66
C TYR A 33 14.73 -4.06 -1.36
N PRO A 34 14.80 -2.92 -0.65
CA PRO A 34 13.99 -2.73 0.54
C PRO A 34 12.51 -2.74 0.13
N SER A 35 11.78 -3.69 0.70
CA SER A 35 10.34 -3.83 0.51
C SER A 35 9.60 -3.74 1.84
N PHE A 36 8.30 -3.45 1.77
CA PHE A 36 7.43 -3.41 2.94
C PHE A 36 6.00 -3.73 2.54
N VAL A 37 5.31 -4.46 3.42
CA VAL A 37 3.89 -4.79 3.27
C VAL A 37 3.04 -3.74 3.98
N ARG A 38 1.91 -3.38 3.38
CA ARG A 38 0.95 -2.45 3.95
C ARG A 38 -0.48 -2.88 3.65
N SER A 39 -1.23 -3.22 4.69
CA SER A 39 -2.68 -3.38 4.58
C SER A 39 -3.36 -2.01 4.44
N MET A 40 -4.29 -1.91 3.50
CA MET A 40 -5.18 -0.78 3.42
C MET A 40 -6.06 -0.78 4.67
N LEU A 41 -6.38 0.42 5.15
CA LEU A 41 -7.30 0.63 6.25
C LEU A 41 -8.45 1.47 5.71
N PRO A 42 -9.65 1.40 6.33
CA PRO A 42 -10.79 2.23 5.92
C PRO A 42 -10.44 3.73 5.84
N SER A 43 -9.51 4.20 6.68
CA SER A 43 -8.98 5.57 6.67
C SER A 43 -8.14 5.93 5.43
N HIS A 44 -7.57 4.95 4.73
CA HIS A 44 -6.78 5.16 3.52
C HIS A 44 -7.63 5.24 2.25
N VAL A 45 -8.87 4.73 2.29
CA VAL A 45 -9.76 4.58 1.12
C VAL A 45 -10.92 5.58 1.16
N SER A 46 -11.50 5.85 2.34
CA SER A 46 -12.85 6.46 2.40
C SER A 46 -12.96 7.82 3.08
N GLY A 47 -11.87 8.57 3.30
CA GLY A 47 -12.03 9.90 3.91
C GLY A 47 -10.84 10.82 3.88
N GLY A 48 -10.73 11.64 2.82
CA GLY A 48 -10.12 12.98 2.81
C GLY A 48 -8.64 13.17 3.18
N PHE A 49 -8.01 12.20 3.83
CA PHE A 49 -6.65 12.26 4.34
C PHE A 49 -5.87 11.15 3.66
N GLY A 50 -5.24 11.49 2.52
CA GLY A 50 -4.33 10.59 1.80
C GLY A 50 -3.32 9.96 2.75
N TRP A 51 -2.76 8.81 2.35
CA TRP A 51 -1.79 7.99 3.09
C TRP A 51 -0.95 8.83 4.07
N GLN A 52 -1.36 8.89 5.34
CA GLN A 52 -0.71 9.68 6.38
C GLN A 52 -0.49 8.81 7.62
N GLY A 53 0.75 8.80 8.13
CA GLY A 53 0.95 8.69 9.57
C GLY A 53 1.17 7.32 10.21
N LEU A 54 1.68 6.29 9.52
CA LEU A 54 2.19 5.11 10.26
C LEU A 54 3.42 4.49 9.61
N LEU A 55 4.48 4.36 10.42
CA LEU A 55 5.86 3.94 10.11
C LEU A 55 6.80 5.05 9.65
N THR A 56 6.89 6.12 10.45
CA THR A 56 7.91 7.18 10.34
C THR A 56 9.33 6.64 10.29
N VAL A 57 9.59 5.46 10.86
CA VAL A 57 10.93 4.85 10.93
C VAL A 57 11.29 4.12 9.63
N LEU A 58 10.42 3.26 9.10
CA LEU A 58 10.67 2.56 7.84
C LEU A 58 10.60 3.52 6.66
N CYS A 59 9.66 4.46 6.67
CA CYS A 59 9.56 5.50 5.66
C CYS A 59 10.87 6.29 5.56
N LYS A 60 11.46 6.73 6.67
CA LYS A 60 12.75 7.45 6.64
C LYS A 60 13.93 6.61 6.11
N ARG A 61 13.84 5.29 6.17
CA ARG A 61 14.91 4.38 5.70
C ARG A 61 14.74 4.01 4.22
N ILE A 62 13.50 3.90 3.75
CA ILE A 62 13.15 3.37 2.42
C ILE A 62 12.77 4.50 1.45
N LEU A 63 12.18 5.59 1.96
CA LEU A 63 11.66 6.72 1.17
C LEU A 63 12.64 7.90 1.21
N PRO A 64 12.60 8.76 0.16
CA PRO A 64 13.46 9.94 0.10
C PRO A 64 13.18 10.88 1.27
N MET A 65 14.21 11.59 1.71
CA MET A 65 14.10 12.50 2.86
C MET A 65 13.46 13.86 2.49
N SER A 66 13.27 14.10 1.20
CA SER A 66 12.68 15.31 0.63
C SER A 66 11.30 15.03 0.05
N ASP A 67 10.43 16.04 0.11
CA ASP A 67 9.17 16.04 -0.64
C ASP A 67 9.47 15.93 -2.14
N GLY A 68 8.64 15.20 -2.88
CA GLY A 68 8.88 14.98 -4.29
C GLY A 68 7.81 14.15 -4.97
N VAL A 69 8.00 13.90 -6.25
CA VAL A 69 7.13 12.98 -7.01
C VAL A 69 7.77 11.61 -6.98
N ILE A 70 7.02 10.63 -6.49
CA ILE A 70 7.37 9.22 -6.63
C ILE A 70 6.55 8.59 -7.75
N LYS A 71 7.15 7.60 -8.40
CA LYS A 71 6.49 6.76 -9.38
C LYS A 71 6.10 5.44 -8.73
N LEU A 72 4.84 5.06 -8.84
CA LEU A 72 4.29 3.78 -8.45
C LEU A 72 4.14 2.94 -9.71
N VAL A 73 4.77 1.77 -9.75
CA VAL A 73 4.74 0.87 -10.90
C VAL A 73 3.98 -0.38 -10.50
N ASN A 74 2.92 -0.75 -11.21
CA ASN A 74 2.23 -2.00 -10.92
C ASN A 74 3.00 -3.24 -11.44
N GLU A 75 2.41 -4.42 -11.28
CA GLU A 75 2.97 -5.65 -11.84
C GLU A 75 3.01 -5.67 -13.37
N GLN A 76 2.06 -4.97 -14.02
CA GLN A 76 1.93 -4.84 -15.46
C GLN A 76 2.96 -3.86 -16.08
N GLY A 77 3.70 -3.10 -15.26
CA GLY A 77 4.69 -2.12 -15.70
C GLY A 77 4.12 -0.73 -16.01
N GLU A 78 2.86 -0.49 -15.66
CA GLU A 78 2.22 0.82 -15.76
C GLU A 78 2.67 1.72 -14.61
N GLU A 79 2.87 3.01 -14.89
CA GLU A 79 3.44 3.97 -13.94
C GLU A 79 2.42 5.05 -13.53
N TRP A 80 2.23 5.24 -12.23
CA TRP A 80 1.46 6.34 -11.65
C TRP A 80 2.36 7.30 -10.90
N SER A 81 2.10 8.59 -11.05
CA SER A 81 2.83 9.63 -10.32
C SER A 81 2.06 10.03 -9.06
N ALA A 82 2.72 9.94 -7.90
CA ALA A 82 2.16 10.38 -6.63
C ALA A 82 3.11 11.37 -5.93
N ILE A 83 2.54 12.38 -5.29
CA ILE A 83 3.28 13.37 -4.49
C ILE A 83 3.56 12.75 -3.12
N TYR A 84 4.84 12.52 -2.86
CA TYR A 84 5.35 12.08 -1.58
C TYR A 84 5.68 13.28 -0.70
N LEU A 85 5.13 13.26 0.51
CA LEU A 85 5.36 14.23 1.56
C LEU A 85 6.24 13.58 2.63
N ALA A 86 7.53 13.92 2.65
CA ALA A 86 8.54 13.38 3.57
C ALA A 86 8.20 13.71 5.03
N HIS A 87 7.72 14.94 5.28
CA HIS A 87 7.32 15.37 6.63
C HIS A 87 6.16 14.52 7.17
N LYS A 88 5.27 14.04 6.29
CA LYS A 88 4.12 13.21 6.67
C LYS A 88 4.35 11.71 6.46
N CYS A 89 5.51 11.35 5.91
CA CYS A 89 5.84 9.98 5.48
C CYS A 89 4.65 9.35 4.72
N GLY A 90 4.19 10.07 3.69
CA GLY A 90 2.87 9.84 3.14
C GLY A 90 2.70 10.25 1.69
N LEU A 91 1.74 9.62 1.02
CA LEU A 91 1.37 9.91 -0.37
C LEU A 91 0.10 10.76 -0.40
N SER A 92 0.15 11.83 -1.18
CA SER A 92 -0.91 12.83 -1.27
C SER A 92 -1.48 12.91 -2.69
N GLY A 93 -1.15 13.96 -3.45
CA GLY A 93 -1.62 14.13 -4.82
C GLY A 93 -1.28 12.92 -5.68
N GLY A 94 -2.21 12.45 -6.51
CA GLY A 94 -2.03 11.27 -7.37
C GLY A 94 -2.25 9.91 -6.69
N TRP A 95 -2.11 9.79 -5.36
CA TRP A 95 -2.42 8.54 -4.64
C TRP A 95 -3.89 8.15 -4.80
N LYS A 96 -4.80 9.11 -4.67
CA LYS A 96 -6.23 8.86 -4.87
C LYS A 96 -6.53 8.33 -6.28
N ASN A 97 -5.82 8.81 -7.30
CA ASN A 97 -6.00 8.32 -8.67
C ASN A 97 -5.54 6.86 -8.77
N PHE A 98 -4.39 6.52 -8.18
CA PHE A 98 -3.93 5.13 -8.10
C PHE A 98 -4.95 4.21 -7.39
N VAL A 99 -5.53 4.68 -6.28
CA VAL A 99 -6.58 3.94 -5.55
C VAL A 99 -7.81 3.69 -6.43
N VAL A 100 -8.26 4.71 -7.17
CA VAL A 100 -9.43 4.62 -8.05
C VAL A 100 -9.14 3.74 -9.26
N ASP A 101 -8.00 3.89 -9.92
CA ASP A 101 -7.62 3.14 -11.13
C ASP A 101 -7.45 1.63 -10.86
N HIS A 102 -7.09 1.26 -9.62
CA HIS A 102 -6.92 -0.14 -9.21
C HIS A 102 -8.11 -0.71 -8.42
N ASP A 103 -9.18 0.07 -8.25
CA ASP A 103 -10.34 -0.25 -7.41
C ASP A 103 -9.93 -0.76 -6.02
N LEU A 104 -8.95 -0.11 -5.39
CA LEU A 104 -8.41 -0.54 -4.11
C LEU A 104 -9.46 -0.37 -3.00
N VAL A 105 -9.71 -1.46 -2.28
CA VAL A 105 -10.61 -1.48 -1.12
C VAL A 105 -9.83 -1.61 0.20
N ASP A 106 -10.49 -1.34 1.31
CA ASP A 106 -9.89 -1.35 2.65
C ASP A 106 -9.49 -2.74 3.16
N SER A 107 -9.89 -3.80 2.45
CA SER A 107 -9.44 -5.17 2.67
C SER A 107 -8.18 -5.54 1.89
N ASP A 108 -7.73 -4.71 0.95
CA ASP A 108 -6.57 -5.02 0.11
C ASP A 108 -5.25 -4.78 0.84
N THR A 109 -4.25 -5.57 0.50
CA THR A 109 -2.89 -5.42 1.01
C THR A 109 -1.93 -5.16 -0.14
N LEU A 110 -1.05 -4.18 0.06
CA LEU A 110 -0.10 -3.72 -0.92
C LEU A 110 1.31 -4.07 -0.47
N VAL A 111 2.14 -4.59 -1.37
CA VAL A 111 3.59 -4.74 -1.15
C VAL A 111 4.30 -3.69 -1.96
N PHE A 112 5.09 -2.85 -1.29
CA PHE A 112 5.91 -1.83 -1.93
C PHE A 112 7.34 -2.33 -1.96
N GLN A 113 7.97 -2.30 -3.13
CA GLN A 113 9.37 -2.60 -3.34
C GLN A 113 10.07 -1.38 -3.92
N SER A 114 11.08 -0.85 -3.23
CA SER A 114 11.84 0.31 -3.69
C SER A 114 12.88 -0.11 -4.72
N ILE A 115 12.56 0.03 -6.00
CA ILE A 115 13.51 -0.27 -7.09
C ILE A 115 14.47 0.91 -7.34
N LYS A 116 14.02 2.14 -7.04
CA LYS A 116 14.84 3.36 -7.08
C LYS A 116 14.38 4.33 -5.98
N PRO A 117 15.19 5.33 -5.60
CA PRO A 117 14.81 6.31 -4.56
C PRO A 117 13.48 7.03 -4.80
N THR A 118 13.05 7.17 -6.07
CA THR A 118 11.79 7.82 -6.46
C THR A 118 10.84 6.88 -7.20
N MET A 119 11.07 5.57 -7.17
CA MET A 119 10.29 4.60 -7.94
C MET A 119 10.04 3.34 -7.11
N PHE A 120 8.76 3.05 -6.89
CA PHE A 120 8.29 1.92 -6.11
C PHE A 120 7.51 0.99 -7.00
N LYS A 121 7.86 -0.29 -6.99
CA LYS A 121 7.01 -1.33 -7.56
C LYS A 121 5.98 -1.74 -6.52
N VAL A 122 4.71 -1.76 -6.92
CA VAL A 122 3.56 -2.03 -6.06
C VAL A 122 2.91 -3.33 -6.51
N PHE A 123 2.77 -4.25 -5.58
CA PHE A 123 2.05 -5.50 -5.76
C PHE A 123 0.76 -5.43 -4.97
N ILE A 124 -0.37 -5.76 -5.61
CA ILE A 124 -1.69 -5.63 -5.01
C ILE A 124 -2.20 -7.03 -4.71
N THR A 125 -2.47 -7.29 -3.44
CA THR A 125 -3.04 -8.55 -2.96
C THR A 125 -4.44 -8.29 -2.44
N ARG A 126 -5.43 -8.79 -3.16
CA ARG A 126 -6.85 -8.66 -2.79
C ARG A 126 -7.27 -9.74 -1.79
N ALA A 127 -8.15 -9.37 -0.87
CA ALA A 127 -8.81 -10.27 0.08
C ALA A 127 -9.85 -11.16 -0.60
#